data_AF-A0A2J7ZFD7-F1
#
_entry.id   AF-A0A2J7ZFD7-F1
#
_cell.length_a   1.000
_cell.length_b   1.000
_cell.length_c   1.000
_cell.angle_alpha   90.00
_cell.angle_beta   90.00
_cell.angle_gamma   90.00
#
_symmetry.space_group_name_H-M   'P 1'
#
loop_
_entity.id
_entity.type
_entity.pdbx_description
1 polymer ?
#
loop_
_entity_poly.entity_id
_entity_poly.type
_entity_poly.pdbx_seq_one_letter_code
_entity_poly.pdbx_strand_id
1 'polypeptide(L)'
;VGLVANRGYKVEMANVYRVHALALIAQGKFEEAQAHGNMCIHLRSEAARKNPNSPAIASANMCLAASYAGMRYFENAEELLRQSVDICLAVRPRV
;
A
#
# COMPACT_ATOMS: atom_id res chain seq x y z
N VAL A 1 21.63 1.32 -16.83
CA VAL A 1 20.73 2.50 -16.73
C VAL A 1 19.23 2.10 -16.65
N GLY A 2 18.74 1.12 -17.42
CA GLY A 2 17.30 0.79 -17.47
C GLY A 2 16.62 0.19 -16.21
N LEU A 3 17.32 -0.62 -15.40
CA LEU A 3 16.72 -1.24 -14.20
C LEU A 3 16.37 -0.23 -13.09
N VAL A 4 17.19 0.81 -12.92
CA VAL A 4 16.97 1.86 -11.91
C VAL A 4 15.84 2.79 -12.34
N ALA A 5 15.77 3.14 -13.64
CA ALA A 5 14.67 3.90 -14.21
C ALA A 5 13.33 3.17 -14.10
N ASN A 6 13.32 1.86 -14.37
CA ASN A 6 12.12 1.01 -14.21
C ASN A 6 11.66 0.94 -12.74
N ARG A 7 12.60 0.85 -11.79
CA ARG A 7 12.26 0.87 -10.35
C ARG A 7 11.69 2.23 -9.90
N GLY A 8 12.32 3.34 -10.30
CA GLY A 8 11.87 4.69 -9.96
C GLY A 8 10.45 4.96 -10.48
N TYR A 9 10.19 4.61 -11.74
CA TYR A 9 8.87 4.70 -12.35
C TYR A 9 7.80 3.94 -11.54
N LYS A 10 8.07 2.69 -11.13
CA LYS A 10 7.11 1.90 -10.33
C LYS A 10 6.81 2.53 -8.97
N VAL A 11 7.82 3.11 -8.32
CA VAL A 11 7.64 3.79 -7.03
C VAL A 11 6.75 5.02 -7.19
N GLU A 12 6.99 5.84 -8.22
CA GLU A 12 6.17 7.03 -8.47
C GLU A 12 4.74 6.67 -8.85
N MET A 13 4.56 5.67 -9.72
CA MET A 13 3.22 5.20 -10.08
C MET A 13 2.46 4.66 -8.86
N ALA A 14 3.14 3.96 -7.95
CA ALA A 14 2.54 3.53 -6.69
C ALA A 14 2.12 4.71 -5.80
N ASN A 15 2.90 5.79 -5.74
CA ASN A 15 2.52 7.01 -5.01
C ASN A 15 1.24 7.63 -5.56
N VAL A 16 1.14 7.71 -6.90
CA VAL A 16 -0.05 8.24 -7.57
C VAL A 16 -1.28 7.42 -7.21
N TYR A 17 -1.21 6.08 -7.33
CA TYR A 17 -2.32 5.21 -6.95
C TYR A 17 -2.70 5.33 -5.48
N ARG A 18 -1.72 5.46 -4.59
CA ARG A 18 -1.98 5.64 -3.15
C ARG A 18 -2.78 6.91 -2.87
N VAL A 19 -2.36 8.05 -3.43
CA VAL A 19 -3.05 9.33 -3.20
C VAL A 19 -4.44 9.33 -3.87
N HIS A 20 -4.56 8.73 -5.05
CA HIS A 20 -5.85 8.61 -5.72
C HIS A 20 -6.83 7.73 -4.92
N ALA A 21 -6.37 6.61 -4.35
CA ALA A 21 -7.19 5.77 -3.48
C ALA A 21 -7.76 6.55 -2.28
N LEU A 22 -6.95 7.42 -1.65
CA LEU A 22 -7.43 8.28 -0.55
C LEU A 22 -8.53 9.25 -1.02
N ALA A 23 -8.37 9.86 -2.20
CA ALA A 23 -9.37 10.74 -2.77
C ALA A 23 -10.68 10.00 -3.11
N LEU A 24 -10.60 8.74 -3.53
CA LEU A 24 -11.76 7.89 -3.80
C LEU A 24 -12.47 7.46 -2.51
N ILE A 25 -11.73 7.11 -1.46
CA ILE A 25 -12.28 6.85 -0.12
C ILE A 25 -13.08 8.05 0.39
N ALA A 26 -12.53 9.27 0.24
CA ALA A 26 -13.23 10.49 0.63
C ALA A 26 -14.51 10.75 -0.17
N GLN A 27 -14.61 10.20 -1.39
CA GLN A 27 -15.82 10.24 -2.23
C GLN A 27 -16.79 9.08 -1.95
N GLY A 28 -16.45 8.14 -1.07
CA GLY A 28 -17.24 6.92 -0.85
C GLY A 28 -17.11 5.86 -1.95
N LYS A 29 -16.15 6.01 -2.87
CA LYS A 29 -15.91 5.08 -3.99
C LYS A 29 -14.94 3.97 -3.58
N PHE A 30 -15.41 3.08 -2.71
CA PHE A 30 -14.53 2.14 -2.02
C PHE A 30 -13.98 1.02 -2.93
N GLU A 31 -14.74 0.56 -3.92
CA GLU A 31 -14.30 -0.47 -4.86
C GLU A 31 -13.18 0.05 -5.78
N GLU A 32 -13.32 1.28 -6.29
CA GLU A 32 -12.28 1.94 -7.06
C GLU A 32 -11.02 2.17 -6.21
N ALA A 33 -11.21 2.61 -4.96
CA ALA A 33 -10.10 2.79 -4.01
C ALA A 33 -9.36 1.47 -3.74
N GLN A 34 -10.09 0.36 -3.60
CA GLN A 34 -9.53 -0.98 -3.41
C GLN A 34 -8.65 -1.39 -4.60
N ALA A 35 -9.12 -1.17 -5.83
CA ALA A 35 -8.36 -1.46 -7.04
C ALA A 35 -7.04 -0.66 -7.07
N HIS A 36 -7.07 0.62 -6.73
CA HIS A 36 -5.87 1.45 -6.62
C HIS A 36 -4.93 1.00 -5.49
N GLY A 37 -5.48 0.60 -4.33
CA GLY A 37 -4.72 0.01 -3.23
C GLY A 37 -3.95 -1.24 -3.67
N ASN A 38 -4.62 -2.17 -4.36
CA ASN A 38 -4.02 -3.39 -4.90
C ASN A 38 -2.90 -3.10 -5.91
N MET A 39 -3.12 -2.14 -6.82
CA MET A 39 -2.08 -1.74 -7.79
C MET A 39 -0.87 -1.10 -7.10
N CYS A 40 -1.09 -0.29 -6.07
CA CYS A 40 -0.02 0.27 -5.26
C CYS A 40 0.82 -0.83 -4.61
N ILE A 41 0.18 -1.82 -3.96
CA ILE A 41 0.87 -2.96 -3.32
C ILE A 41 1.69 -3.74 -4.36
N HIS A 42 1.09 -4.06 -5.51
CA HIS A 42 1.78 -4.78 -6.59
C HIS A 42 3.07 -4.06 -7.03
N LEU A 43 2.98 -2.77 -7.34
CA LEU A 43 4.12 -1.98 -7.78
C LEU A 43 5.19 -1.81 -6.70
N ARG A 44 4.78 -1.63 -5.43
CA ARG A 44 5.71 -1.56 -4.30
C ARG A 44 6.45 -2.88 -4.11
N SER A 45 5.75 -4.01 -4.16
CA SER A 45 6.35 -5.35 -4.08
C SER A 45 7.35 -5.58 -5.22
N GLU A 46 6.97 -5.22 -6.45
CA GLU A 46 7.86 -5.31 -7.61
C GLU A 46 9.10 -4.40 -7.51
N ALA A 47 8.96 -3.21 -6.92
CA ALA A 47 10.06 -2.27 -6.69
C ALA A 47 10.94 -2.67 -5.50
N ALA A 48 10.38 -3.46 -4.58
CA ALA A 48 11.01 -3.89 -3.34
C ALA A 48 11.60 -5.30 -3.40
N ARG A 49 11.85 -5.89 -4.59
CA ARG A 49 12.41 -7.25 -4.79
C ARG A 49 13.57 -7.70 -3.86
N LYS A 50 14.31 -6.78 -3.22
CA LYS A 50 15.37 -7.07 -2.24
C LYS A 50 14.97 -6.88 -0.76
N ASN A 51 13.84 -6.23 -0.47
CA ASN A 51 13.32 -5.98 0.86
C ASN A 51 11.77 -5.99 0.87
N PRO A 52 11.15 -7.18 0.91
CA PRO A 52 9.70 -7.34 0.94
C PRO A 52 9.02 -6.77 2.21
N ASN A 53 9.78 -6.41 3.25
CA ASN A 53 9.27 -5.74 4.46
C ASN A 53 9.49 -4.21 4.40
N SER A 54 9.38 -3.61 3.22
CA SER A 54 9.53 -2.16 3.09
C SER A 54 8.35 -1.44 3.74
N PRO A 55 8.58 -0.36 4.53
CA PRO A 55 7.51 0.51 5.03
C PRO A 55 6.58 1.05 3.94
N ALA A 56 7.04 1.06 2.69
CA ALA A 56 6.22 1.41 1.54
C ALA A 56 5.03 0.46 1.30
N ILE A 57 5.16 -0.81 1.64
CA ILE A 57 4.08 -1.81 1.54
C ILE A 57 3.05 -1.57 2.65
N ALA A 58 3.50 -1.25 3.88
CA ALA A 58 2.61 -0.89 4.98
C ALA A 58 1.73 0.32 4.64
N SER A 59 2.30 1.36 4.01
CA SER A 59 1.52 2.54 3.58
C SER A 59 0.46 2.22 2.51
N ALA A 60 0.74 1.26 1.62
CA ALA A 60 -0.22 0.81 0.60
C ALA A 60 -1.35 -0.02 1.23
N ASN A 61 -1.02 -0.91 2.15
CA ASN A 61 -1.99 -1.71 2.91
C ASN A 61 -2.96 -0.84 3.72
N MET A 62 -2.52 0.29 4.25
CA MET A 62 -3.41 1.24 4.95
C MET A 62 -4.54 1.77 4.03
N CYS A 63 -4.26 2.05 2.76
CA CYS A 63 -5.29 2.52 1.83
C CYS A 63 -6.27 1.41 1.47
N LEU A 64 -5.78 0.18 1.32
CA LEU A 64 -6.61 -0.99 1.09
C LEU A 64 -7.52 -1.28 2.30
N ALA A 65 -6.96 -1.20 3.52
CA ALA A 65 -7.72 -1.36 4.75
C ALA A 65 -8.81 -0.29 4.92
N ALA A 66 -8.51 0.98 4.61
CA ALA A 66 -9.50 2.05 4.64
C ALA A 66 -10.64 1.82 3.63
N SER A 67 -10.33 1.22 2.47
CA SER A 67 -11.34 0.84 1.48
C SER A 67 -12.25 -0.29 2.02
N TYR A 68 -11.66 -1.32 2.63
CA TYR A 68 -12.42 -2.40 3.29
C TYR A 68 -13.31 -1.89 4.43
N ALA A 69 -12.80 -0.98 5.26
CA ALA A 69 -13.58 -0.36 6.32
C ALA A 69 -14.78 0.44 5.78
N GLY A 70 -14.59 1.18 4.68
CA GLY A 70 -15.68 1.87 3.98
C GLY A 70 -16.78 0.92 3.48
N MET A 71 -16.38 -0.28 3.03
CA MET A 71 -17.29 -1.36 2.61
C MET A 71 -17.85 -2.20 3.77
N ARG A 72 -17.51 -1.87 5.03
CA ARG A 72 -17.88 -2.62 6.26
C ARG A 72 -17.27 -4.02 6.40
N TYR A 73 -16.19 -4.31 5.68
CA TYR A 73 -15.37 -5.51 5.87
C TYR A 73 -14.29 -5.25 6.93
N PHE A 74 -14.70 -5.16 8.19
CA PHE A 74 -13.82 -4.70 9.26
C PHE A 74 -12.72 -5.71 9.61
N GLU A 75 -13.00 -7.00 9.52
CA GLU A 75 -12.05 -8.08 9.79
C GLU A 75 -10.89 -8.04 8.77
N ASN A 76 -11.20 -7.85 7.49
CA ASN A 76 -10.19 -7.69 6.44
C ASN A 76 -9.36 -6.42 6.63
N ALA A 77 -9.99 -5.32 7.05
CA ALA A 77 -9.30 -4.06 7.34
C ALA A 77 -8.34 -4.21 8.53
N GLU A 78 -8.79 -4.86 9.61
CA GLU A 78 -7.99 -5.10 10.80
C GLU A 78 -6.76 -5.98 10.48
N GLU A 79 -6.96 -7.07 9.74
CA GLU A 79 -5.86 -7.97 9.38
C GLU A 79 -4.76 -7.24 8.60
N LEU A 80 -5.14 -6.44 7.61
CA LEU A 80 -4.21 -5.63 6.81
C LEU A 80 -3.48 -4.59 7.65
N LEU A 81 -4.18 -3.94 8.59
CA LEU A 81 -3.56 -2.97 9.50
C LEU A 81 -2.57 -3.65 10.44
N ARG A 82 -2.91 -4.81 10.99
CA ARG A 82 -2.01 -5.60 11.84
C ARG A 82 -0.73 -5.99 11.10
N GLN A 83 -0.85 -6.52 9.89
CA GLN A 83 0.31 -6.81 9.03
C GLN A 83 1.16 -5.55 8.77
N SER A 84 0.52 -4.40 8.58
CA SER A 84 1.22 -3.12 8.36
C SER A 84 1.99 -2.66 9.60
N VAL A 85 1.42 -2.85 10.80
CA VAL A 85 2.11 -2.59 12.06
C VAL A 85 3.32 -3.52 12.21
N ASP A 86 3.16 -4.82 11.95
CA ASP A 86 4.25 -5.80 12.05
C ASP A 86 5.42 -5.45 11.11
N ILE A 87 5.13 -5.04 9.88
CA ILE A 87 6.15 -4.55 8.93
C ILE A 87 6.89 -3.33 9.49
N CYS A 88 6.16 -2.34 10.03
CA CYS A 88 6.77 -1.14 10.60
C CYS A 88 7.63 -1.46 11.83
N LEU A 89 7.21 -2.40 12.67
CA LEU A 89 7.97 -2.86 13.84
C LEU A 89 9.24 -3.61 13.44
N ALA A 90 9.17 -4.46 12.42
CA ALA A 90 10.30 -5.24 11.93
C ALA A 90 11.43 -4.38 11.33
N VAL A 91 11.10 -3.17 10.83
CA VAL A 91 12.06 -2.24 10.24
C VAL A 91 12.71 -1.32 11.28
N ARG A 92 12.17 -1.27 12.51
CA ARG A 92 12.74 -0.43 13.58
C ARG A 92 14.15 -0.92 13.92
N PRO A 93 15.20 -0.08 13.83
CA PRO A 93 16.54 -0.47 14.24
C PRO A 93 16.50 -0.86 15.73
N ARG A 94 17.15 -1.97 16.09
CA ARG A 94 17.46 -2.23 17.51
C ARG A 94 18.40 -1.11 17.95
N VAL A 95 17.92 -0.25 18.85
CA VAL A 95 18.71 0.74 19.58
C VAL A 95 19.74 0.07 20.48
#